data_AF-A0A945S444-F1
#
_entry.id   AF-A0A945S444-F1
#
_cell.length_a   1.000
_cell.length_b   1.000
_cell.length_c   1.000
_cell.angle_alpha   90.00
_cell.angle_beta   90.00
_cell.angle_gamma   90.00
#
_symmetry.space_group_name_H-M   'P 1'
#
loop_
_entity.id
_entity.type
_entity.pdbx_description
1 polymer ?
#
loop_
_entity_poly.entity_id
_entity_poly.type
_entity_poly.pdbx_seq_one_letter_code
_entity_poly.pdbx_strand_id
1 'polypeptide(L)'
;MDNADNITAALRLLFRPGDVFEIRVLDAERAGFRRPHVESGYFDYEHIDDVPQTLAEITTAMGVYVTMNPVNPALLARSANRLKTARRNETTSDTDIVCRRWLLIDIDPARPAGISATDAEKGLAFEKAMEVSEGLASMGWPEPVVVDSGNGYYLLYR
;
A
#
# COMPACT_ATOMS: atom_id res chain seq x y z
N MET A 1 1.01 -18.16 -7.47
CA MET A 1 0.88 -16.87 -8.18
C MET A 1 2.23 -16.20 -8.12
N ASP A 2 2.67 -15.61 -9.23
CA ASP A 2 3.91 -14.83 -9.27
C ASP A 2 3.73 -13.52 -8.48
N ASN A 3 4.84 -12.90 -8.03
CA ASN A 3 4.81 -11.62 -7.35
C ASN A 3 4.18 -10.53 -8.23
N ALA A 4 4.39 -10.57 -9.54
CA ALA A 4 3.77 -9.65 -10.49
C ALA A 4 2.23 -9.77 -10.48
N ASP A 5 1.70 -11.00 -10.51
CA ASP A 5 0.26 -11.25 -10.47
C ASP A 5 -0.36 -10.72 -9.17
N ASN A 6 0.32 -10.92 -8.04
CA ASN A 6 -0.14 -10.45 -6.73
C ASN A 6 -0.19 -8.92 -6.65
N ILE A 7 0.83 -8.23 -7.19
CA ILE A 7 0.87 -6.76 -7.25
C ILE A 7 -0.32 -6.24 -8.06
N THR A 8 -0.49 -6.74 -9.28
CA THR A 8 -1.57 -6.33 -10.17
C THR A 8 -2.95 -6.61 -9.57
N ALA A 9 -3.14 -7.79 -8.96
CA ALA A 9 -4.40 -8.14 -8.30
C ALA A 9 -4.72 -7.23 -7.12
N ALA A 10 -3.73 -6.91 -6.27
CA ALA A 10 -3.91 -6.00 -5.15
C ALA A 10 -4.25 -4.58 -5.60
N LEU A 11 -3.59 -4.07 -6.64
CA LEU A 11 -3.88 -2.74 -7.20
C LEU A 11 -5.28 -2.69 -7.83
N ARG A 12 -5.68 -3.72 -8.58
CA ARG A 12 -7.04 -3.83 -9.15
C ARG A 12 -8.13 -3.97 -8.09
N LEU A 13 -7.81 -4.53 -6.93
CA LEU A 13 -8.71 -4.56 -5.78
C LEU A 13 -8.94 -3.15 -5.24
N LEU A 14 -7.87 -2.38 -5.05
CA LEU A 14 -7.91 -1.06 -4.41
C LEU A 14 -8.52 0.04 -5.31
N PHE A 15 -8.20 0.00 -6.61
CA PHE A 15 -8.52 1.07 -7.56
C PHE A 15 -9.57 0.66 -8.61
N ARG A 16 -10.12 1.65 -9.30
CA ARG A 16 -11.12 1.52 -10.38
C ARG A 16 -10.68 2.36 -11.59
N PRO A 17 -11.21 2.09 -12.81
CA PRO A 17 -10.96 2.92 -13.99
C PRO A 17 -11.14 4.41 -13.70
N GLY A 18 -10.18 5.23 -14.13
CA GLY A 18 -10.13 6.67 -13.89
C GLY A 18 -9.51 7.12 -12.56
N ASP A 19 -9.16 6.20 -11.66
CA ASP A 19 -8.39 6.56 -10.46
C ASP A 19 -6.91 6.77 -10.78
N VAL A 20 -6.27 7.63 -9.98
CA VAL A 20 -4.82 7.76 -9.91
C VAL A 20 -4.36 7.42 -8.48
N PHE A 21 -3.20 6.79 -8.36
CA PHE A 21 -2.59 6.42 -7.09
C PHE A 21 -1.09 6.66 -7.07
N GLU A 22 -0.52 6.88 -5.90
CA GLU A 22 0.93 6.98 -5.73
C GLU A 22 1.50 5.62 -5.31
N ILE A 23 2.59 5.20 -5.94
CA ILE A 23 3.51 4.20 -5.41
C ILE A 23 4.72 4.94 -4.83
N ARG A 24 5.08 4.59 -3.59
CA ARG A 24 6.23 5.13 -2.87
C ARG A 24 7.15 4.00 -2.42
N VAL A 25 8.41 4.10 -2.81
CA VAL A 25 9.46 3.15 -2.41
C VAL A 25 10.38 3.84 -1.42
N LEU A 26 10.49 3.28 -0.22
CA LEU A 26 11.37 3.80 0.83
C LEU A 26 12.71 3.07 0.81
N ASP A 27 13.78 3.82 1.00
CA ASP A 27 15.17 3.35 0.94
C ASP A 27 15.44 2.50 -0.31
N ALA A 28 14.95 2.97 -1.46
CA ALA A 28 15.20 2.37 -2.76
C ALA A 28 16.70 2.39 -3.08
N GLU A 29 17.21 1.24 -3.49
CA GLU A 29 18.52 1.11 -4.13
C GLU A 29 18.34 0.74 -5.60
N ARG A 30 19.11 1.41 -6.46
CA ARG A 30 19.21 1.14 -7.89
C ARG A 30 20.66 1.18 -8.32
N ALA A 31 20.97 0.43 -9.38
CA ALA A 31 22.27 0.51 -10.03
C ALA A 31 22.60 1.97 -10.42
N GLY A 32 23.74 2.48 -9.96
CA GLY A 32 24.22 3.83 -10.27
C GLY A 32 23.87 4.92 -9.25
N PHE A 33 23.09 4.62 -8.20
CA PHE A 33 22.85 5.54 -7.09
C PHE A 33 23.80 5.26 -5.91
N ARG A 34 24.31 6.32 -5.28
CA ARG A 34 25.31 6.20 -4.20
C ARG A 34 24.72 5.86 -2.84
N ARG A 35 23.43 6.15 -2.61
CA ARG A 35 22.77 5.99 -1.30
C ARG A 35 21.29 5.62 -1.49
N PRO A 36 20.70 4.90 -0.53
CA PRO A 36 19.26 4.71 -0.46
C PRO A 36 18.51 6.05 -0.49
N HIS A 37 17.38 6.08 -1.17
CA HIS A 37 16.56 7.27 -1.33
C HIS A 37 15.07 6.91 -1.47
N VAL A 38 14.20 7.91 -1.42
CA VAL A 38 12.78 7.71 -1.68
C VAL A 38 12.54 7.84 -3.18
N GLU A 39 11.86 6.85 -3.76
CA GLU A 39 11.24 6.98 -5.08
C GLU A 39 9.73 7.10 -4.95
N SER A 40 9.13 7.88 -5.84
CA SER A 40 7.68 8.06 -5.92
C SER A 40 7.25 8.17 -7.38
N GLY A 41 6.09 7.58 -7.68
CA GLY A 41 5.48 7.55 -9.00
C GLY A 41 3.97 7.60 -8.88
N TYR A 42 3.32 8.21 -9.87
CA TYR A 42 1.85 8.25 -9.93
C TYR A 42 1.39 7.41 -11.11
N PHE A 43 0.44 6.53 -10.86
CA PHE A 43 -0.07 5.58 -11.84
C PHE A 43 -1.57 5.76 -11.97
N ASP A 44 -2.06 5.67 -13.20
CA ASP A 44 -3.49 5.52 -13.45
C ASP A 44 -3.89 4.02 -13.44
N TYR A 45 -5.19 3.77 -13.39
CA TYR A 45 -5.73 2.41 -13.35
C TYR A 45 -5.35 1.58 -14.59
N GLU A 46 -5.27 2.23 -15.74
CA GLU A 46 -5.02 1.60 -17.03
C GLU A 46 -3.58 1.07 -17.15
N HIS A 47 -2.63 1.61 -16.37
CA HIS A 47 -1.22 1.19 -16.36
C HIS A 47 -0.85 0.33 -15.14
N ILE A 48 -1.82 -0.27 -14.44
CA ILE A 48 -1.53 -1.19 -13.33
C ILE A 48 -0.63 -2.35 -13.76
N ASP A 49 -0.81 -2.88 -14.98
CA ASP A 49 -0.02 -4.00 -15.49
C ASP A 49 1.47 -3.64 -15.72
N ASP A 50 1.81 -2.35 -15.81
CA ASP A 50 3.19 -1.87 -16.00
C ASP A 50 3.95 -1.70 -14.67
N VAL A 51 3.24 -1.73 -13.53
CA VAL A 51 3.82 -1.51 -12.21
C VAL A 51 4.89 -2.56 -11.85
N PRO A 52 4.66 -3.88 -12.03
CA PRO A 52 5.67 -4.88 -11.70
C PRO A 52 6.99 -4.65 -12.44
N GLN A 53 6.93 -4.30 -13.73
CA GLN A 53 8.13 -4.00 -14.52
C GLN A 53 8.84 -2.74 -14.01
N THR A 54 8.08 -1.70 -13.66
CA THR A 54 8.65 -0.47 -13.10
C THR A 54 9.36 -0.71 -11.77
N LEU A 55 8.82 -1.60 -10.93
CA LEU A 55 9.41 -2.00 -9.65
C LEU A 55 10.63 -2.91 -9.82
N ALA A 56 10.70 -3.70 -10.90
CA ALA A 56 11.83 -4.59 -11.16
C ALA A 56 13.17 -3.86 -11.36
N GLU A 57 13.14 -2.55 -11.62
CA GLU A 57 14.33 -1.71 -11.71
C GLU A 57 14.93 -1.36 -10.33
N ILE A 58 14.20 -1.61 -9.23
CA ILE A 58 14.64 -1.45 -7.84
C ILE A 58 15.32 -2.74 -7.38
N THR A 59 16.58 -2.66 -6.95
CA THR A 59 17.31 -3.85 -6.50
C THR A 59 16.96 -4.24 -5.08
N THR A 60 16.81 -3.26 -4.19
CA THR A 60 16.40 -3.44 -2.80
C THR A 60 15.59 -2.23 -2.35
N ALA A 61 14.74 -2.42 -1.34
CA ALA A 61 13.98 -1.35 -0.70
C ALA A 61 13.69 -1.74 0.75
N MET A 62 13.52 -0.77 1.63
CA MET A 62 12.93 -1.01 2.95
C MET A 62 11.46 -1.42 2.81
N GLY A 63 10.74 -0.83 1.86
CA GLY A 63 9.35 -1.19 1.58
C GLY A 63 8.77 -0.43 0.40
N VAL A 64 7.77 -1.03 -0.24
CA VAL A 64 6.98 -0.46 -1.33
C VAL A 64 5.57 -0.25 -0.82
N TYR A 65 5.08 0.98 -0.93
CA TYR A 65 3.80 1.42 -0.42
C TYR A 65 2.96 1.98 -1.56
N VAL A 66 1.64 1.89 -1.41
CA VAL A 66 0.68 2.53 -2.30
C VAL A 66 -0.30 3.37 -1.49
N THR A 67 -0.77 4.48 -2.03
CA THR A 67 -1.88 5.22 -1.40
C THR A 67 -3.12 4.34 -1.32
N MET A 68 -3.74 4.19 -0.16
CA MET A 68 -4.93 3.32 -0.03
C MET A 68 -6.15 3.83 -0.82
N ASN A 69 -6.25 5.15 -0.97
CA ASN A 69 -7.38 5.84 -1.58
C ASN A 69 -6.93 6.62 -2.82
N PRO A 70 -7.83 6.86 -3.79
CA PRO A 70 -7.47 7.59 -5.01
C PRO A 70 -7.02 9.02 -4.68
N VAL A 71 -5.97 9.45 -5.37
CA VAL A 71 -5.43 10.81 -5.28
C VAL A 71 -5.98 11.69 -6.39
N ASN A 72 -5.75 13.00 -6.29
CA ASN A 72 -6.14 13.95 -7.33
C ASN A 72 -5.49 13.54 -8.67
N PRO A 73 -6.26 13.30 -9.74
CA PRO A 73 -5.72 12.85 -11.03
C PRO A 73 -4.67 13.79 -11.64
N ALA A 74 -4.70 15.08 -11.29
CA ALA A 74 -3.68 16.05 -11.73
C ALA A 74 -2.26 15.66 -11.25
N LEU A 75 -2.14 14.86 -10.19
CA LEU A 75 -0.84 14.40 -9.69
C LEU A 75 -0.12 13.44 -10.65
N LEU A 76 -0.85 12.79 -11.56
CA LEU A 76 -0.25 11.96 -12.61
C LEU A 76 0.83 12.73 -13.38
N ALA A 77 0.64 14.04 -13.60
CA ALA A 77 1.61 14.89 -14.30
C ALA A 77 2.97 15.02 -13.59
N ARG A 78 3.07 14.71 -12.28
CA ARG A 78 4.35 14.74 -11.55
C ARG A 78 5.29 13.63 -12.03
N SER A 79 4.76 12.44 -12.31
CA SER A 79 5.53 11.28 -12.78
C SER A 79 4.60 10.22 -13.36
N ALA A 80 4.07 10.52 -14.54
CA ALA A 80 3.08 9.68 -15.20
C ALA A 80 3.62 8.27 -15.47
N ASN A 81 2.99 7.29 -14.81
CA ASN A 81 3.21 5.85 -14.95
C ASN A 81 4.68 5.44 -14.84
N ARG A 82 5.43 6.12 -13.96
CA ARG A 82 6.85 5.83 -13.71
C ARG A 82 7.29 6.25 -12.33
N LEU A 83 8.29 5.56 -11.81
CA LEU A 83 9.00 5.99 -10.60
C LEU A 83 10.05 7.05 -10.94
N LYS A 84 10.32 7.92 -9.96
CA LYS A 84 11.47 8.83 -9.96
C LYS A 84 11.92 9.09 -8.54
N THR A 85 13.16 9.52 -8.35
CA THR A 85 13.63 10.06 -7.07
C THR A 85 12.70 11.19 -6.62
N ALA A 86 12.09 11.03 -5.45
CA ALA A 86 11.18 12.01 -4.87
C ALA A 86 11.96 13.22 -4.36
N ARG A 87 11.53 14.43 -4.74
CA ARG A 87 12.02 15.67 -4.13
C ARG A 87 11.23 15.99 -2.88
N ARG A 88 11.80 16.87 -2.05
CA ARG A 88 11.15 17.33 -0.81
C ARG A 88 9.76 17.89 -1.14
N ASN A 89 8.74 17.41 -0.42
CA ASN A 89 7.33 17.81 -0.54
C ASN A 89 6.68 17.51 -1.91
N GLU A 90 7.21 16.54 -2.68
CA GLU A 90 6.67 16.18 -4.00
C GLU A 90 5.67 15.01 -3.97
N THR A 91 5.65 14.26 -2.87
CA THR A 91 4.78 13.10 -2.66
C THR A 91 3.36 13.50 -2.26
N THR A 92 2.42 12.56 -2.29
CA THR A 92 1.01 12.80 -1.93
C THR A 92 0.89 13.31 -0.49
N SER A 93 0.08 14.33 -0.30
CA SER A 93 -0.34 14.88 0.99
C SER A 93 -1.80 14.54 1.29
N ASP A 94 -2.25 14.77 2.53
CA ASP A 94 -3.65 14.50 2.93
C ASP A 94 -4.66 15.26 2.08
N THR A 95 -4.33 16.48 1.63
CA THR A 95 -5.20 17.31 0.79
C THR A 95 -5.31 16.81 -0.66
N ASP A 96 -4.44 15.89 -1.06
CA ASP A 96 -4.48 15.29 -2.39
C ASP A 96 -5.41 14.08 -2.47
N ILE A 97 -5.88 13.54 -1.34
CA ILE A 97 -6.82 12.40 -1.30
C ILE A 97 -8.22 12.89 -1.69
N VAL A 98 -8.77 12.36 -2.79
CA VAL A 98 -10.05 12.82 -3.33
C VAL A 98 -11.23 12.35 -2.48
N CYS A 99 -11.17 11.11 -2.00
CA CYS A 99 -12.19 10.55 -1.11
C CYS A 99 -11.63 9.37 -0.32
N ARG A 100 -12.29 9.04 0.80
CA ARG A 100 -12.07 7.77 1.50
C ARG A 100 -13.05 6.74 0.93
N ARG A 101 -12.50 5.79 0.19
CA ARG A 101 -13.21 4.61 -0.33
C ARG A 101 -12.97 3.40 0.55
N TRP A 102 -11.75 3.28 1.05
CA TRP A 102 -11.35 2.22 1.96
C TRP A 102 -11.16 2.81 3.36
N LEU A 103 -11.74 2.13 4.34
CA LEU A 103 -11.42 2.32 5.74
C LEU A 103 -10.50 1.18 6.19
N LEU A 104 -9.29 1.54 6.62
CA LEU A 104 -8.32 0.63 7.19
C LEU A 104 -8.51 0.56 8.71
N ILE A 105 -8.61 -0.66 9.23
CA ILE A 105 -8.39 -0.96 10.64
C ILE A 105 -7.10 -1.77 10.72
N ASP A 106 -6.12 -1.22 11.42
CA ASP A 106 -4.80 -1.81 11.60
C ASP A 106 -4.71 -2.48 12.99
N ILE A 107 -4.51 -3.80 13.00
CA ILE A 107 -4.43 -4.61 14.21
C ILE A 107 -3.01 -5.19 14.31
N ASP A 108 -2.21 -4.56 15.16
CA ASP A 108 -0.84 -4.97 15.47
C ASP A 108 -0.69 -5.39 16.93
N PRO A 109 0.17 -6.39 17.22
CA PRO A 109 0.52 -6.73 18.59
C PRO A 109 1.34 -5.61 19.24
N ALA A 110 1.14 -5.38 20.53
CA ALA A 110 1.95 -4.44 21.31
C ALA A 110 3.37 -4.99 21.53
N ARG A 111 4.35 -4.41 20.83
CA ARG A 111 5.77 -4.83 20.87
C ARG A 111 6.72 -3.64 20.74
N PRO A 112 8.00 -3.76 21.16
CA PRO A 112 8.99 -2.72 20.91
C PRO A 112 9.16 -2.45 19.40
N ALA A 113 9.36 -1.18 19.04
CA ALA A 113 9.56 -0.77 17.66
C ALA A 113 10.79 -1.45 17.04
N GLY A 114 10.67 -1.86 15.78
CA GLY A 114 11.76 -2.48 15.00
C GLY A 114 11.98 -3.98 15.24
N ILE A 115 11.19 -4.63 16.10
CA ILE A 115 11.30 -6.08 16.37
C ILE A 115 10.10 -6.80 15.79
N SER A 116 10.26 -7.70 14.82
CA SER A 116 9.15 -8.44 14.22
C SER A 116 8.30 -9.19 15.24
N ALA A 117 7.00 -9.33 14.95
CA ALA A 117 6.09 -10.12 15.78
C ALA A 117 6.48 -11.62 15.73
N THR A 118 6.34 -12.29 16.86
CA THR A 118 6.36 -13.75 16.95
C THR A 118 5.08 -14.35 16.37
N ASP A 119 5.12 -15.63 15.99
CA ASP A 119 3.93 -16.34 15.51
C ASP A 119 2.77 -16.30 16.52
N ALA A 120 3.08 -16.34 17.82
CA ALA A 120 2.09 -16.26 18.89
C ALA A 120 1.45 -14.86 18.97
N GLU A 121 2.26 -13.80 18.93
CA GLU A 121 1.76 -12.41 18.90
C GLU A 121 0.90 -12.14 17.66
N LYS A 122 1.32 -12.66 16.51
CA LYS A 122 0.56 -12.55 15.26
C LYS A 122 -0.74 -13.36 15.32
N GLY A 123 -0.74 -14.55 15.92
CA GLY A 123 -1.95 -15.33 16.15
C GLY A 123 -2.98 -14.57 16.99
N LEU A 124 -2.54 -13.90 18.06
CA LEU A 124 -3.41 -13.04 18.88
C LEU A 124 -3.94 -11.82 18.10
N ALA A 125 -3.12 -11.23 17.23
CA ALA A 125 -3.56 -10.15 16.35
C ALA A 125 -4.63 -10.63 15.35
N PHE A 126 -4.50 -11.86 14.83
CA PHE A 126 -5.51 -12.47 13.97
C PHE A 126 -6.84 -12.68 14.70
N GLU A 127 -6.80 -13.29 15.89
CA GLU A 127 -7.98 -13.50 16.72
C GLU A 127 -8.70 -12.17 17.01
N LYS A 128 -7.93 -11.13 17.34
CA LYS A 128 -8.47 -9.78 17.54
C LYS A 128 -9.07 -9.19 16.25
N ALA A 129 -8.44 -9.41 15.10
CA ALA A 129 -8.98 -8.97 13.81
C ALA A 129 -10.34 -9.64 13.52
N MET A 130 -10.48 -10.94 13.80
CA MET A 130 -11.75 -11.64 13.60
C MET A 130 -12.82 -11.17 14.58
N GLU A 131 -12.48 -10.94 15.85
CA GLU A 131 -13.40 -10.38 16.85
C GLU A 131 -13.91 -8.99 16.42
N VAL A 132 -13.02 -8.12 15.92
CA VAL A 132 -13.41 -6.81 15.37
C VAL A 132 -14.33 -6.98 14.16
N SER A 133 -14.02 -7.91 13.26
CA SER A 133 -14.82 -8.19 12.07
C SER A 133 -16.24 -8.66 12.42
N GLU A 134 -16.35 -9.63 13.35
CA GLU A 134 -17.64 -10.12 13.85
C GLU A 134 -18.45 -9.03 14.54
N GLY A 135 -17.78 -8.20 15.35
CA GLY A 135 -18.40 -7.05 16.01
C GLY A 135 -18.97 -6.05 15.00
N LEU A 136 -18.21 -5.69 13.97
CA LEU A 136 -18.65 -4.80 12.90
C LEU A 136 -19.78 -5.43 12.07
N ALA A 137 -19.68 -6.71 11.73
CA ALA A 137 -20.73 -7.45 11.03
C ALA A 137 -22.05 -7.44 11.81
N SER A 138 -22.00 -7.57 13.14
CA SER A 138 -23.20 -7.48 14.00
C SER A 138 -23.89 -6.10 13.96
N MET A 139 -23.16 -5.06 13.57
CA MET A 139 -23.67 -3.70 13.35
C MET A 139 -24.09 -3.43 11.90
N GLY A 140 -24.07 -4.46 11.04
CA GLY A 140 -24.46 -4.37 9.64
C GLY A 140 -23.36 -3.87 8.70
N TRP A 141 -22.10 -3.88 9.13
CA TRP A 141 -20.99 -3.60 8.22
C TRP A 141 -20.77 -4.76 7.24
N PRO A 142 -20.28 -4.47 6.01
CA PRO A 142 -19.95 -5.50 5.05
C PRO A 142 -18.73 -6.32 5.49
N GLU A 143 -18.51 -7.49 4.88
CA GLU A 143 -17.28 -8.27 5.09
C GLU A 143 -16.04 -7.48 4.62
N PRO A 144 -14.95 -7.41 5.43
CA PRO A 144 -13.72 -6.75 5.02
C PRO A 144 -12.86 -7.63 4.11
N VAL A 145 -11.92 -7.00 3.41
CA VAL A 145 -10.73 -7.71 2.95
C VAL A 145 -9.77 -7.84 4.11
N VAL A 146 -9.42 -9.07 4.48
CA VAL A 146 -8.43 -9.37 5.51
C VAL A 146 -7.06 -9.49 4.85
N VAL A 147 -6.08 -8.72 5.31
CA VAL A 147 -4.71 -8.74 4.77
C VAL A 147 -3.73 -9.06 5.89
N ASP A 148 -2.85 -10.02 5.65
CA ASP A 148 -1.69 -10.27 6.50
C ASP A 148 -0.61 -9.23 6.19
N SER A 149 -0.29 -8.38 7.17
CA SER A 149 0.70 -7.31 7.00
C SER A 149 2.15 -7.77 7.25
N GLY A 150 2.35 -9.05 7.56
CA GLY A 150 3.61 -9.64 8.00
C GLY A 150 3.71 -9.70 9.52
N ASN A 151 3.37 -8.62 10.23
CA ASN A 151 3.45 -8.53 11.70
C ASN A 151 2.09 -8.53 12.42
N GLY A 152 1.02 -8.23 11.69
CA GLY A 152 -0.33 -8.12 12.20
C GLY A 152 -1.32 -8.33 11.06
N TYR A 153 -2.51 -7.75 11.19
CA TYR A 153 -3.56 -7.87 10.19
C TYR A 153 -4.26 -6.54 9.93
N TYR A 154 -4.59 -6.33 8.66
CA TYR A 154 -5.45 -5.23 8.23
C TYR A 154 -6.85 -5.76 7.94
N LEU A 155 -7.86 -5.00 8.34
CA LEU A 155 -9.22 -5.12 7.81
C LEU A 155 -9.48 -3.90 6.93
N LEU A 156 -9.74 -4.16 5.65
CA LEU A 156 -10.09 -3.12 4.68
C LEU A 156 -11.59 -3.20 4.38
N TYR A 157 -12.33 -2.20 4.86
CA TYR A 157 -13.77 -2.06 4.60
C TYR A 157 -14.02 -1.08 3.46
N ARG A 158 -15.08 -1.36 2.68
CA ARG A 158 -15.52 -0.54 1.55
C ARG A 158 -17.04 -0.46 1.49
#